data_AF-A0A7Z9N2P9-F1
#
_entry.id   AF-A0A7Z9N2P9-F1
#
_cell.length_a   1.000
_cell.length_b   1.000
_cell.length_c   1.000
_cell.angle_alpha   90.00
_cell.angle_beta   90.00
_cell.angle_gamma   90.00
#
_symmetry.space_group_name_H-M   'P 1'
#
loop_
_entity.id
_entity.type
_entity.pdbx_description
1 polymer ?
#
loop_
_entity_poly.entity_id
_entity_poly.type
_entity_poly.pdbx_seq_one_letter_code
_entity_poly.pdbx_strand_id
1 'polypeptide(L)'
;VVAGGLISWGIAIPIYTALYGFEGEPMDAAWNIWNSKIRYLGVGAMVVGGIWSLIKLFKPLVAGIQASLEAVRQKDRGNDIPREEKDFPINYVGMALVGLLIPVFFLYLGIIKSVGIAAILAIVMMIFGFLFSAVAAYMAGVVGSSNNPISGVTIATILFSSLLLLALLGTGSEVGAAGAIMVGAVVCCAAAIGGDNLQDLKTGYILGATPWKQQIMQVVGTLSAAVVLGLVLDILHSAYVIGSPTLSAPQATLMKSVADGVFSGNLPWGFVSIGAVIAVILILMDLRQEKIGSDFRIPVLAVAVGIYLPIELTVPIFIGGMINHFGKKSGAGEAREKKGLLLASGLITGEALMGILVALPIFLTGNKDWWPSIHGFSLLGPIVFISVIGWLYKVVTKK
;
A
#
# COMPACT_ATOMS: atom_id res chain seq x y z
N VAL A 1 -11.93 7.34 0.82
CA VAL A 1 -11.16 8.08 -0.20
C VAL A 1 -11.90 9.31 -0.69
N VAL A 2 -13.02 9.20 -1.43
CA VAL A 2 -13.73 10.39 -1.97
C VAL A 2 -14.10 11.44 -0.92
N ALA A 3 -14.50 11.03 0.30
CA ALA A 3 -14.78 11.96 1.39
C ALA A 3 -13.58 12.87 1.72
N GLY A 4 -12.36 12.35 1.62
CA GLY A 4 -11.15 13.15 1.78
C GLY A 4 -10.93 14.13 0.61
N GLY A 5 -11.24 13.68 -0.61
CA GLY A 5 -11.23 14.55 -1.79
C GLY A 5 -12.23 15.70 -1.64
N LEU A 6 -13.42 15.44 -1.10
CA LEU A 6 -14.42 16.45 -0.78
C LEU A 6 -13.98 17.39 0.36
N ILE A 7 -13.29 16.87 1.39
CA ILE A 7 -12.71 17.70 2.45
C ILE A 7 -11.66 18.66 1.88
N SER A 8 -10.78 18.20 0.98
CA SER A 8 -9.76 19.07 0.40
C SER A 8 -10.36 20.05 -0.62
N TRP A 9 -11.05 19.55 -1.64
CA TRP A 9 -11.53 20.34 -2.77
C TRP A 9 -12.83 21.10 -2.50
N GLY A 10 -13.76 20.47 -1.78
CA GLY A 10 -15.07 21.04 -1.50
C GLY A 10 -15.14 21.92 -0.25
N ILE A 11 -14.18 21.79 0.66
CA ILE A 11 -14.19 22.52 1.96
C ILE A 11 -12.91 23.32 2.15
N ALA A 12 -11.74 22.69 2.15
CA ALA A 12 -10.50 23.33 2.55
C ALA A 12 -10.01 24.38 1.54
N ILE A 13 -10.09 24.11 0.22
CA ILE A 13 -9.75 25.10 -0.81
C ILE A 13 -10.70 26.31 -0.72
N PRO A 14 -12.04 26.17 -0.73
CA PRO A 14 -12.95 27.30 -0.57
C PRO A 14 -12.70 28.13 0.69
N ILE A 15 -12.49 27.48 1.84
CA ILE A 15 -12.16 28.18 3.10
C ILE A 15 -10.85 28.95 2.96
N TYR A 16 -9.81 28.33 2.39
CA TYR A 16 -8.53 29.00 2.18
C TYR A 16 -8.67 30.22 1.26
N THR A 17 -9.36 30.06 0.13
CA THR A 17 -9.61 31.17 -0.81
C THR A 17 -10.45 32.28 -0.21
N ALA A 18 -11.40 31.96 0.68
CA ALA A 18 -12.21 32.96 1.35
C ALA A 18 -11.41 33.78 2.38
N LEU A 19 -10.39 33.18 3.01
CA LEU A 19 -9.55 33.82 4.02
C LEU A 19 -8.38 34.60 3.42
N TYR A 20 -7.78 34.11 2.33
CA TYR A 20 -6.53 34.64 1.79
C TYR A 20 -6.64 35.18 0.35
N GLY A 21 -7.79 35.01 -0.30
CA GLY A 21 -7.95 35.31 -1.73
C GLY A 21 -7.24 34.30 -2.63
N PHE A 22 -7.36 34.52 -3.94
CA PHE A 22 -6.58 33.82 -4.97
C PHE A 22 -6.37 34.75 -6.18
N GLU A 23 -5.35 34.47 -6.97
CA GLU A 23 -5.02 35.21 -8.19
C GLU A 23 -5.06 34.29 -9.41
N GLY A 24 -5.44 34.84 -10.56
CA GLY A 24 -5.50 34.10 -11.83
C GLY A 24 -6.78 33.29 -12.03
N GLU A 25 -6.71 32.32 -12.96
CA GLU A 25 -7.83 31.46 -13.30
C GLU A 25 -8.22 30.55 -12.12
N PRO A 26 -9.51 30.45 -11.76
CA PRO A 26 -9.95 29.74 -10.56
C PRO A 26 -9.50 28.27 -10.49
N MET A 27 -9.46 27.58 -11.63
CA MET A 27 -9.06 26.17 -11.66
C MET A 27 -7.56 26.01 -11.40
N ASP A 28 -6.72 26.81 -12.06
CA ASP A 28 -5.27 26.78 -11.87
C ASP A 28 -4.89 27.23 -10.45
N ALA A 29 -5.58 28.25 -9.93
CA ALA A 29 -5.45 28.68 -8.55
C ALA A 29 -5.81 27.57 -7.56
N ALA A 30 -6.91 26.84 -7.78
CA ALA A 30 -7.29 25.71 -6.94
C ALA A 30 -6.22 24.61 -6.94
N TRP A 31 -5.66 24.26 -8.12
CA TRP A 31 -4.55 23.32 -8.23
C TRP A 31 -3.29 23.78 -7.50
N ASN A 32 -2.94 25.06 -7.63
CA ASN A 32 -1.79 25.65 -6.96
C ASN A 32 -1.94 25.67 -5.43
N ILE A 33 -3.12 26.07 -4.93
CA ILE A 33 -3.46 26.07 -3.50
C ILE A 33 -3.45 24.63 -2.97
N TRP A 34 -4.02 23.70 -3.72
CA TRP A 34 -4.05 22.30 -3.34
C TRP A 34 -2.62 21.75 -3.20
N ASN A 35 -1.79 21.93 -4.22
CA ASN A 35 -0.41 21.46 -4.24
C ASN A 35 0.48 22.09 -3.17
N SER A 36 0.35 23.39 -2.96
CA SER A 36 1.26 24.14 -2.08
C SER A 36 0.82 24.18 -0.61
N LYS A 37 -0.47 23.98 -0.31
CA LYS A 37 -1.04 24.14 1.05
C LYS A 37 -1.89 22.95 1.49
N ILE A 38 -2.97 22.64 0.77
CA ILE A 38 -4.02 21.74 1.26
C ILE A 38 -3.55 20.29 1.36
N ARG A 39 -2.64 19.83 0.48
CA ARG A 39 -2.05 18.49 0.59
C ARG A 39 -1.42 18.21 1.95
N TYR A 40 -0.89 19.23 2.63
CA TYR A 40 -0.29 19.08 3.96
C TYR A 40 -1.30 18.77 5.08
N LEU A 41 -2.59 19.09 4.89
CA LEU A 41 -3.67 18.58 5.75
C LEU A 41 -3.73 17.04 5.66
N GLY A 42 -3.61 16.51 4.44
CA GLY A 42 -3.54 15.07 4.20
C GLY A 42 -2.34 14.44 4.89
N VAL A 43 -1.17 15.08 4.84
CA VAL A 43 0.05 14.61 5.53
C VAL A 43 -0.16 14.51 7.04
N GLY A 44 -0.67 15.57 7.69
CA GLY A 44 -0.96 15.54 9.13
C GLY A 44 -1.97 14.46 9.50
N ALA A 45 -3.02 14.31 8.68
CA ALA A 45 -4.01 13.26 8.87
C ALA A 45 -3.42 11.84 8.69
N MET A 46 -2.48 11.65 7.76
CA MET A 46 -1.80 10.38 7.52
C MET A 46 -0.87 10.00 8.68
N VAL A 47 -0.15 10.95 9.27
CA VAL A 47 0.72 10.69 10.43
C VAL A 47 -0.11 10.18 11.61
N VAL A 48 -1.18 10.89 11.98
CA VAL A 48 -2.09 10.45 13.04
C VAL A 48 -2.77 9.12 12.68
N GLY A 49 -3.17 8.95 11.42
CA GLY A 49 -3.73 7.70 10.92
C GLY A 49 -2.75 6.53 11.02
N GLY A 50 -1.45 6.75 10.78
CA GLY A 50 -0.38 5.77 10.92
C GLY A 50 -0.15 5.37 12.37
N ILE A 51 -0.14 6.34 13.29
CA ILE A 51 -0.10 6.09 14.75
C ILE A 51 -1.33 5.28 15.19
N TRP A 52 -2.51 5.63 14.67
CA TRP A 52 -3.73 4.88 14.96
C TRP A 52 -3.69 3.45 14.44
N SER A 53 -3.15 3.22 13.25
CA SER A 53 -2.93 1.89 12.71
C SER A 53 -1.99 1.07 13.59
N LEU A 54 -0.91 1.67 14.11
CA LEU A 54 -0.04 1.02 15.10
C LEU A 54 -0.82 0.57 16.35
N ILE A 55 -1.67 1.44 16.90
CA ILE A 55 -2.48 1.12 18.08
C ILE A 55 -3.43 -0.05 17.78
N LYS A 56 -4.12 -0.04 16.63
CA LYS A 56 -5.02 -1.15 16.24
C LYS A 56 -4.26 -2.46 16.00
N LEU A 57 -3.01 -2.40 15.54
CA LEU A 57 -2.18 -3.58 15.28
C LEU A 57 -1.52 -4.18 16.51
N PHE A 58 -1.49 -3.47 17.64
CA PHE A 58 -0.82 -3.94 18.85
C PHE A 58 -1.32 -5.32 19.32
N LYS A 59 -2.64 -5.54 19.35
CA LYS A 59 -3.21 -6.82 19.78
C LYS A 59 -2.89 -7.97 18.80
N PRO A 60 -3.17 -7.84 17.48
CA PRO A 60 -2.72 -8.82 16.49
C PRO A 60 -1.22 -9.11 16.56
N LEU A 61 -0.42 -8.09 16.86
CA LEU A 61 1.03 -8.20 16.99
C LEU A 61 1.44 -9.10 18.14
N VAL A 62 0.87 -8.87 19.33
CA VAL A 62 1.12 -9.73 20.49
C VAL A 62 0.70 -11.18 20.21
N ALA A 63 -0.46 -11.39 19.59
CA ALA A 63 -0.94 -12.73 19.25
C ALA A 63 -0.02 -13.44 18.24
N GLY A 64 0.43 -12.75 17.19
CA GLY A 64 1.35 -13.30 16.20
C GLY A 64 2.71 -13.68 16.78
N ILE A 65 3.25 -12.87 17.70
CA ILE A 65 4.49 -13.21 18.43
C ILE A 65 4.27 -14.47 19.28
N GLN A 66 3.19 -14.53 20.06
CA GLN A 66 2.90 -15.66 20.95
C GLN A 66 2.80 -16.97 20.16
N ALA A 67 2.05 -16.96 19.06
CA ALA A 67 1.94 -18.11 18.17
C ALA A 67 3.31 -18.55 17.60
N SER A 68 4.16 -17.59 17.22
CA SER A 68 5.50 -17.89 16.71
C SER A 68 6.42 -18.51 17.77
N LEU A 69 6.36 -18.01 19.01
CA LEU A 69 7.14 -18.56 20.13
C LEU A 69 6.65 -19.96 20.53
N GLU A 70 5.35 -20.20 20.52
CA GLU A 70 4.76 -21.51 20.78
C GLU A 70 5.17 -22.54 19.73
N ALA A 71 5.16 -22.17 18.45
CA ALA A 71 5.62 -23.03 17.36
C ALA A 71 7.08 -23.47 17.53
N VAL A 72 7.96 -22.55 17.97
CA VAL A 72 9.38 -22.87 18.25
C VAL A 72 9.53 -23.81 19.45
N ARG A 73 8.67 -23.67 20.48
CA ARG A 73 8.71 -24.51 21.69
C ARG A 73 8.20 -25.93 21.47
N GLN A 74 7.30 -26.15 20.51
CA GLN A 74 6.71 -27.47 20.24
C GLN A 74 7.57 -28.38 19.33
N LYS A 75 8.82 -28.00 19.06
CA LYS A 75 9.74 -28.66 18.11
C LYS A 75 10.13 -30.10 18.47
N ASP A 76 9.79 -30.59 19.67
CA ASP A 76 10.23 -31.90 20.20
C ASP A 76 9.16 -33.00 20.20
N ARG A 77 8.12 -32.94 19.36
CA ARG A 77 7.20 -34.08 19.19
C ARG A 77 7.74 -35.06 18.15
N GLY A 78 8.36 -36.13 18.64
CA GLY A 78 8.86 -37.24 17.84
C GLY A 78 7.76 -38.04 17.11
N ASN A 79 8.16 -38.48 15.91
CA ASN A 79 7.63 -39.50 15.00
C ASN A 79 6.21 -39.36 14.39
N ASP A 80 6.24 -39.47 13.06
CA ASP A 80 5.16 -39.52 12.06
C ASP A 80 4.30 -38.26 11.90
N ILE A 81 4.97 -37.16 11.55
CA ILE A 81 4.31 -35.91 11.15
C ILE A 81 3.56 -36.14 9.83
N PRO A 82 2.24 -35.85 9.75
CA PRO A 82 1.47 -35.93 8.51
C PRO A 82 2.14 -35.16 7.37
N ARG A 83 1.94 -35.60 6.12
CA ARG A 83 2.57 -34.99 4.95
C ARG A 83 2.26 -33.49 4.84
N GLU A 84 1.07 -33.11 5.26
CA GLU A 84 0.48 -31.78 5.22
C GLU A 84 1.05 -30.86 6.32
N GLU A 85 1.79 -31.42 7.28
CA GLU A 85 2.44 -30.71 8.39
C GLU A 85 3.98 -30.70 8.25
N LYS A 86 4.52 -31.29 7.18
CA LYS A 86 5.97 -31.29 6.89
C LYS A 86 6.41 -29.92 6.36
N ASP A 87 6.80 -29.06 7.28
CA ASP A 87 7.30 -27.71 7.03
C ASP A 87 8.81 -27.67 6.72
N PHE A 88 9.28 -26.54 6.18
CA PHE A 88 10.71 -26.32 5.93
C PHE A 88 11.45 -26.16 7.27
N PRO A 89 12.58 -26.86 7.48
CA PRO A 89 13.20 -26.86 8.80
C PRO A 89 13.71 -25.47 9.19
N ILE A 90 13.30 -24.99 10.37
CA ILE A 90 13.53 -23.62 10.85
C ILE A 90 15.02 -23.23 10.92
N ASN A 91 15.92 -24.21 11.09
CA ASN A 91 17.37 -23.97 11.06
C ASN A 91 17.85 -23.51 9.68
N TYR A 92 17.35 -24.11 8.59
CA TYR A 92 17.69 -23.66 7.24
C TYR A 92 17.10 -22.29 6.94
N VAL A 93 15.89 -22.00 7.43
CA VAL A 93 15.29 -20.65 7.34
C VAL A 93 16.18 -19.63 8.06
N GLY A 94 16.61 -19.91 9.29
CA GLY A 94 17.50 -19.04 10.05
C GLY A 94 18.85 -18.81 9.35
N MET A 95 19.47 -19.86 8.81
CA MET A 95 20.71 -19.73 8.03
C MET A 95 20.52 -18.87 6.78
N ALA A 96 19.42 -19.07 6.04
CA ALA A 96 19.09 -18.27 4.86
C ALA A 96 18.86 -16.80 5.22
N LEU A 97 18.14 -16.51 6.30
CA LEU A 97 17.91 -15.16 6.80
C LEU A 97 19.22 -14.44 7.17
N VAL A 98 20.11 -15.11 7.90
CA VAL A 98 21.43 -14.55 8.25
C VAL A 98 22.29 -14.35 7.00
N GLY A 99 22.27 -15.29 6.05
CA GLY A 99 22.98 -15.14 4.78
C GLY A 99 22.48 -13.94 3.96
N LEU A 100 21.16 -13.74 3.89
CA LEU A 100 20.53 -12.64 3.17
C LEU A 100 20.69 -11.27 3.84
N LEU A 101 21.07 -11.22 5.13
CA LEU A 101 21.44 -9.94 5.75
C LEU A 101 22.67 -9.30 5.10
N ILE A 102 23.60 -10.10 4.60
CA ILE A 102 24.85 -9.60 4.02
C ILE A 102 24.58 -8.70 2.80
N PRO A 103 23.87 -9.15 1.74
CA PRO A 103 23.56 -8.30 0.60
C PRO A 103 22.67 -7.11 0.98
N VAL A 104 21.72 -7.27 1.91
CA VAL A 104 20.90 -6.15 2.40
C VAL A 104 21.76 -5.10 3.10
N PHE A 105 22.71 -5.53 3.93
CA PHE A 105 23.63 -4.63 4.61
C PHE A 105 24.45 -3.81 3.61
N PHE A 106 24.98 -4.44 2.55
CA PHE A 106 25.70 -3.72 1.50
C PHE A 106 24.80 -2.77 0.71
N LEU A 107 23.54 -3.14 0.46
CA LEU A 107 22.55 -2.26 -0.16
C LEU A 107 22.32 -1.02 0.71
N TYR A 108 22.08 -1.20 2.01
CA TYR A 108 21.91 -0.09 2.96
C TYR A 108 23.17 0.75 3.07
N LEU A 109 24.35 0.14 3.10
CA LEU A 109 25.62 0.85 3.13
C LEU A 109 25.81 1.73 1.89
N GLY A 110 25.45 1.25 0.69
CA GLY A 110 25.55 2.01 -0.55
C GLY A 110 24.70 3.28 -0.55
N ILE A 111 23.54 3.24 0.10
CA ILE A 111 22.59 4.37 0.15
C ILE A 111 22.92 5.31 1.32
N ILE A 112 23.17 4.75 2.51
CA ILE A 112 23.33 5.51 3.76
C ILE A 112 24.75 6.02 3.94
N LYS A 113 25.73 5.35 3.32
CA LYS A 113 27.16 5.69 3.40
C LYS A 113 27.70 5.72 4.84
N SER A 114 27.06 5.01 5.76
CA SER A 114 27.51 4.83 7.15
C SER A 114 27.36 3.37 7.58
N VAL A 115 28.48 2.75 7.96
CA VAL A 115 28.57 1.34 8.36
C VAL A 115 27.71 1.05 9.58
N GLY A 116 27.82 1.89 10.63
CA GLY A 116 27.09 1.67 11.88
C GLY A 116 25.58 1.73 11.68
N ILE A 117 25.10 2.70 10.89
CA ILE A 117 23.67 2.88 10.64
C ILE A 117 23.13 1.79 9.74
N ALA A 118 23.87 1.41 8.69
CA ALA A 118 23.48 0.31 7.81
C ALA A 118 23.35 -1.02 8.59
N ALA A 119 24.25 -1.30 9.54
CA ALA A 119 24.18 -2.48 10.39
C ALA A 119 22.94 -2.44 11.31
N ILE A 120 22.70 -1.31 11.96
CA ILE A 120 21.51 -1.12 12.81
C ILE A 120 20.24 -1.33 11.99
N LEU A 121 20.13 -0.74 10.79
CA LEU A 121 18.95 -0.90 9.95
C LEU A 121 18.75 -2.32 9.43
N ALA A 122 19.83 -3.04 9.12
CA ALA A 122 19.73 -4.44 8.72
C ALA A 122 19.15 -5.30 9.87
N ILE A 123 19.59 -5.06 11.11
CA ILE A 123 19.07 -5.73 12.32
C ILE A 123 17.61 -5.34 12.59
N VAL A 124 17.30 -4.04 12.58
CA VAL A 124 15.94 -3.54 12.79
C VAL A 124 14.99 -4.08 11.74
N MET A 125 15.40 -4.08 10.47
CA MET A 125 14.65 -4.69 9.37
C MET A 125 14.38 -6.16 9.64
N MET A 126 15.39 -6.95 10.05
CA MET A 126 15.18 -8.36 10.33
C MET A 126 14.17 -8.59 11.46
N ILE A 127 14.30 -7.84 12.55
CA ILE A 127 13.38 -7.95 13.70
C ILE A 127 11.96 -7.61 13.27
N PHE A 128 11.77 -6.50 12.56
CA PHE A 128 10.46 -6.08 12.09
C PHE A 128 9.90 -6.95 10.98
N GLY A 129 10.73 -7.42 10.07
CA GLY A 129 10.34 -8.34 9.01
C GLY A 129 9.77 -9.62 9.60
N PHE A 130 10.51 -10.24 10.53
CA PHE A 130 10.05 -11.43 11.25
C PHE A 130 8.77 -11.16 12.06
N LEU A 131 8.76 -10.10 12.86
CA LEU A 131 7.64 -9.73 13.71
C LEU A 131 6.37 -9.54 12.89
N PHE A 132 6.43 -8.67 11.89
CA PHE A 132 5.28 -8.29 11.11
C PHE A 132 4.87 -9.34 10.07
N SER A 133 5.80 -10.19 9.60
CA SER A 133 5.40 -11.37 8.81
C SER A 133 4.52 -12.31 9.63
N ALA A 134 4.80 -12.49 10.92
CA ALA A 134 3.96 -13.32 11.79
C ALA A 134 2.56 -12.71 12.00
N VAL A 135 2.47 -11.39 12.20
CA VAL A 135 1.18 -10.69 12.32
C VAL A 135 0.36 -10.82 11.05
N ALA A 136 0.99 -10.59 9.90
CA ALA A 136 0.34 -10.61 8.60
C ALA A 136 -0.10 -12.04 8.23
N ALA A 137 0.75 -13.04 8.50
CA ALA A 137 0.44 -14.46 8.37
C ALA A 137 -0.78 -14.87 9.20
N TYR A 138 -0.78 -14.52 10.50
CA TYR A 138 -1.90 -14.80 11.40
C TYR A 138 -3.19 -14.13 10.94
N MET A 139 -3.11 -12.86 10.53
CA MET A 139 -4.29 -12.14 10.06
C MET A 139 -4.82 -12.65 8.73
N ALA A 140 -3.94 -12.96 7.78
CA ALA A 140 -4.36 -13.64 6.57
C ALA A 140 -5.07 -14.97 6.92
N GLY A 141 -4.50 -15.79 7.81
CA GLY A 141 -5.10 -17.05 8.24
C GLY A 141 -6.52 -16.90 8.80
N VAL A 142 -6.77 -15.88 9.63
CA VAL A 142 -8.06 -15.68 10.32
C VAL A 142 -9.09 -14.93 9.45
N VAL A 143 -8.68 -13.84 8.78
CA VAL A 143 -9.61 -12.91 8.09
C VAL A 143 -9.47 -12.89 6.57
N GLY A 144 -8.54 -13.65 6.00
CA GLY A 144 -8.24 -13.66 4.57
C GLY A 144 -7.14 -12.67 4.18
N SER A 145 -6.43 -12.92 3.07
CA SER A 145 -5.37 -12.02 2.57
C SER A 145 -5.91 -10.63 2.20
N SER A 146 -7.15 -10.53 1.70
CA SER A 146 -7.79 -9.25 1.36
C SER A 146 -8.01 -8.32 2.56
N ASN A 147 -8.14 -8.88 3.77
CA ASN A 147 -8.30 -8.12 5.02
C ASN A 147 -7.00 -8.06 5.84
N ASN A 148 -5.89 -8.55 5.29
CA ASN A 148 -4.59 -8.51 5.94
C ASN A 148 -4.13 -7.05 6.09
N PRO A 149 -3.74 -6.59 7.29
CA PRO A 149 -3.41 -5.18 7.51
C PRO A 149 -2.00 -4.77 7.03
N ILE A 150 -1.62 -5.18 5.81
CA ILE A 150 -0.28 -4.94 5.22
C ILE A 150 0.07 -3.45 5.19
N SER A 151 -0.87 -2.60 4.76
CA SER A 151 -0.64 -1.15 4.70
C SER A 151 -0.40 -0.55 6.09
N GLY A 152 -1.12 -1.01 7.11
CA GLY A 152 -0.94 -0.56 8.49
C GLY A 152 0.41 -0.97 9.06
N VAL A 153 0.81 -2.23 8.80
CA VAL A 153 2.12 -2.80 9.16
C VAL A 153 3.28 -2.04 8.49
N THR A 154 3.11 -1.68 7.23
CA THR A 154 4.13 -0.94 6.47
C THR A 154 4.31 0.47 7.03
N ILE A 155 3.21 1.19 7.25
CA ILE A 155 3.24 2.54 7.82
C ILE A 155 3.82 2.52 9.24
N ALA A 156 3.41 1.55 10.06
CA ALA A 156 3.96 1.29 11.38
C ALA A 156 5.49 1.14 11.36
N THR A 157 5.99 0.32 10.43
CA THR A 157 7.41 0.07 10.25
C THR A 157 8.16 1.34 9.83
N ILE A 158 7.62 2.07 8.86
CA ILE A 158 8.23 3.32 8.38
C ILE A 158 8.26 4.35 9.50
N LEU A 159 7.18 4.53 10.25
CA LEU A 159 7.12 5.51 11.32
C LEU A 159 8.11 5.17 12.45
N PHE A 160 8.15 3.92 12.90
CA PHE A 160 9.10 3.51 13.93
C PHE A 160 10.54 3.65 13.44
N SER A 161 10.84 3.17 12.23
CA SER A 161 12.18 3.26 11.65
C SER A 161 12.60 4.72 11.47
N SER A 162 11.67 5.60 11.09
CA SER A 162 11.90 7.04 10.98
C SER A 162 12.20 7.66 12.34
N LEU A 163 11.45 7.32 13.40
CA LEU A 163 11.69 7.84 14.76
C LEU A 163 13.01 7.33 15.34
N LEU A 164 13.35 6.06 15.12
CA LEU A 164 14.62 5.48 15.52
C LEU A 164 15.79 6.19 14.81
N LEU A 165 15.68 6.35 13.49
CA LEU A 165 16.69 7.04 12.70
C LEU A 165 16.79 8.52 13.06
N LEU A 166 15.68 9.19 13.36
CA LEU A 166 15.67 10.56 13.87
C LEU A 166 16.45 10.67 15.18
N ALA A 167 16.26 9.72 16.11
CA ALA A 167 17.00 9.69 17.37
C ALA A 167 18.51 9.47 17.19
N LEU A 168 18.92 8.76 16.13
CA LEU A 168 20.32 8.47 15.83
C LEU A 168 21.00 9.54 14.96
N LEU A 169 20.26 10.14 14.02
CA LEU A 169 20.79 11.04 12.99
C LEU A 169 20.47 12.52 13.22
N GLY A 170 19.51 12.82 14.08
CA GLY A 170 18.98 14.17 14.24
C GLY A 170 18.02 14.59 13.12
N THR A 171 17.45 15.79 13.27
CA THR A 171 16.52 16.39 12.29
C THR A 171 17.24 16.77 10.99
N GLY A 172 16.50 16.82 9.88
CA GLY A 172 17.02 17.26 8.58
C GLY A 172 17.85 16.22 7.81
N SER A 173 17.95 14.97 8.28
CA SER A 173 18.65 13.91 7.56
C SER A 173 17.76 13.29 6.47
N GLU A 174 17.98 13.66 5.19
CA GLU A 174 17.32 13.02 4.05
C GLU A 174 17.65 11.51 3.95
N VAL A 175 18.85 11.14 4.39
CA VAL A 175 19.29 9.75 4.48
C VAL A 175 18.44 8.95 5.48
N GLY A 176 17.99 9.60 6.56
CA GLY A 176 17.11 8.99 7.55
C GLY A 176 15.73 8.61 6.99
N ALA A 177 15.10 9.52 6.23
CA ALA A 177 13.81 9.26 5.59
C ALA A 177 13.91 8.12 4.56
N ALA A 178 14.94 8.15 3.70
CA ALA A 178 15.20 7.08 2.74
C ALA A 178 15.46 5.73 3.44
N GLY A 179 16.24 5.73 4.52
CA GLY A 179 16.51 4.56 5.36
C GLY A 179 15.24 3.91 5.91
N ALA A 180 14.32 4.71 6.44
CA ALA A 180 13.06 4.22 6.98
C ALA A 180 12.15 3.60 5.90
N ILE A 181 12.12 4.20 4.70
CA ILE A 181 11.37 3.66 3.56
C ILE A 181 11.96 2.32 3.10
N MET A 182 13.30 2.20 3.07
CA MET A 182 13.95 0.93 2.72
C MET A 182 13.59 -0.20 3.68
N VAL A 183 13.62 0.06 4.99
CA VAL A 183 13.17 -0.91 6.00
C VAL A 183 11.70 -1.25 5.78
N GLY A 184 10.86 -0.22 5.60
CA GLY A 184 9.44 -0.39 5.30
C GLY A 184 9.15 -1.25 4.08
N ALA A 185 9.94 -1.11 3.01
CA ALA A 185 9.78 -1.87 1.77
C ALA A 185 10.03 -3.37 2.00
N VAL A 186 11.14 -3.73 2.67
CA VAL A 186 11.46 -5.14 2.95
C VAL A 186 10.43 -5.76 3.88
N VAL A 187 10.02 -5.05 4.93
CA VAL A 187 9.01 -5.53 5.88
C VAL A 187 7.64 -5.66 5.24
N CYS A 188 7.25 -4.74 4.34
CA CYS A 188 6.03 -4.84 3.54
C CYS A 188 6.02 -6.11 2.70
N CYS A 189 7.12 -6.39 1.98
CA CYS A 189 7.27 -7.63 1.21
C CYS A 189 7.21 -8.86 2.09
N ALA A 190 7.90 -8.87 3.24
CA ALA A 190 7.86 -9.98 4.19
C ALA A 190 6.45 -10.23 4.76
N ALA A 191 5.72 -9.17 5.09
CA ALA A 191 4.34 -9.24 5.56
C ALA A 191 3.38 -9.76 4.49
N ALA A 192 3.50 -9.26 3.26
CA ALA A 192 2.68 -9.71 2.13
C ALA A 192 2.93 -11.18 1.80
N ILE A 193 4.21 -11.56 1.60
CA ILE A 193 4.61 -12.94 1.28
C ILE A 193 4.26 -13.89 2.43
N GLY A 194 4.43 -13.47 3.69
CA GLY A 194 4.02 -14.26 4.85
C GLY A 194 2.51 -14.50 4.89
N GLY A 195 1.72 -13.46 4.60
CA GLY A 195 0.26 -13.57 4.49
C GLY A 195 -0.19 -14.52 3.39
N ASP A 196 0.39 -14.39 2.20
CA ASP A 196 0.06 -15.22 1.04
C ASP A 196 0.53 -16.67 1.22
N ASN A 197 1.72 -16.89 1.79
CA ASN A 197 2.21 -18.23 2.14
C ASN A 197 1.20 -18.94 3.05
N LEU A 198 0.66 -18.26 4.07
CA LEU A 198 -0.34 -18.86 4.96
C LEU A 198 -1.65 -19.25 4.25
N GLN A 199 -2.08 -18.49 3.23
CA GLN A 199 -3.22 -18.88 2.40
C GLN A 199 -2.89 -20.08 1.53
N ASP A 200 -1.71 -20.08 0.91
CA ASP A 200 -1.25 -21.16 0.05
C ASP A 200 -1.10 -22.46 0.84
N LEU A 201 -0.57 -22.38 2.07
CA LEU A 201 -0.50 -23.51 3.00
C LEU A 201 -1.87 -24.00 3.42
N LYS A 202 -2.84 -23.11 3.66
CA LYS A 202 -4.23 -23.49 3.97
C LYS A 202 -4.88 -24.23 2.80
N THR A 203 -4.77 -23.72 1.58
CA THR A 203 -5.28 -24.40 0.38
C THR A 203 -4.52 -25.70 0.12
N GLY A 204 -3.21 -25.69 0.30
CA GLY A 204 -2.35 -26.86 0.18
C GLY A 204 -2.74 -27.97 1.15
N TYR A 205 -3.00 -27.63 2.41
CA TYR A 205 -3.49 -28.55 3.44
C TYR A 205 -4.81 -29.22 3.01
N ILE A 206 -5.76 -28.44 2.49
CA ILE A 206 -7.04 -28.97 1.98
C ILE A 206 -6.84 -29.93 0.81
N LEU A 207 -5.83 -29.69 -0.03
CA LEU A 207 -5.52 -30.51 -1.22
C LEU A 207 -4.53 -31.66 -0.95
N GLY A 208 -4.03 -31.83 0.27
CA GLY A 208 -3.01 -32.84 0.60
C GLY A 208 -1.60 -32.52 0.05
N ALA A 209 -1.28 -31.24 -0.13
CA ALA A 209 0.03 -30.77 -0.54
C ALA A 209 1.05 -30.85 0.61
N THR A 210 2.34 -30.80 0.27
CA THR A 210 3.43 -30.78 1.26
C THR A 210 3.95 -29.36 1.43
N PRO A 211 3.85 -28.74 2.63
CA PRO A 211 4.21 -27.35 2.88
C PRO A 211 5.58 -26.91 2.35
N TRP A 212 6.64 -27.66 2.67
CA TRP A 212 8.01 -27.26 2.27
C TRP A 212 8.19 -27.16 0.74
N LYS A 213 7.44 -27.95 -0.04
CA LYS A 213 7.48 -27.87 -1.52
C LYS A 213 6.81 -26.61 -2.02
N GLN A 214 5.70 -26.20 -1.40
CA GLN A 214 5.00 -24.96 -1.73
C GLN A 214 5.89 -23.76 -1.44
N GLN A 215 6.55 -23.75 -0.28
CA GLN A 215 7.46 -22.68 0.11
C GLN A 215 8.66 -22.54 -0.85
N ILE A 216 9.25 -23.65 -1.31
CA ILE A 216 10.30 -23.59 -2.35
C ILE A 216 9.78 -22.95 -3.63
N MET A 217 8.59 -23.36 -4.10
CA MET A 217 7.99 -22.76 -5.30
C MET A 217 7.66 -21.28 -5.10
N GLN A 218 7.30 -20.87 -3.89
CA GLN A 218 7.05 -19.46 -3.55
C GLN A 218 8.35 -18.63 -3.57
N VAL A 219 9.48 -19.20 -3.11
CA VAL A 219 10.80 -18.58 -3.25
C VAL A 219 11.15 -18.40 -4.73
N VAL A 220 10.96 -19.43 -5.56
CA VAL A 220 11.18 -19.35 -7.02
C VAL A 220 10.31 -18.27 -7.65
N GLY A 221 9.03 -18.21 -7.28
CA GLY A 221 8.08 -17.19 -7.76
C GLY A 221 8.50 -15.77 -7.38
N THR A 222 8.94 -15.58 -6.14
CA THR A 222 9.40 -14.28 -5.64
C THR A 222 10.69 -13.83 -6.33
N LEU A 223 11.66 -14.74 -6.53
CA LEU A 223 12.88 -14.43 -7.27
C LEU A 223 12.60 -14.07 -8.72
N SER A 224 11.71 -14.82 -9.37
CA SER A 224 11.29 -14.54 -10.75
C SER A 224 10.63 -13.17 -10.87
N ALA A 225 9.73 -12.83 -9.93
CA ALA A 225 9.09 -11.52 -9.88
C ALA A 225 10.09 -10.39 -9.59
N ALA A 226 11.05 -10.59 -8.69
CA ALA A 226 12.06 -9.60 -8.34
C ALA A 226 12.95 -9.23 -9.55
N VAL A 227 13.33 -10.21 -10.36
CA VAL A 227 14.13 -9.98 -11.59
C VAL A 227 13.36 -9.14 -12.61
N VAL A 228 12.07 -9.42 -12.79
CA VAL A 228 11.23 -8.69 -13.76
C VAL A 228 10.87 -7.29 -13.25
N LEU A 229 10.66 -7.12 -11.95
CA LEU A 229 10.18 -5.88 -11.36
C LEU A 229 11.11 -4.69 -11.66
N GLY A 230 12.42 -4.87 -11.56
CA GLY A 230 13.39 -3.81 -11.85
C GLY A 230 13.28 -3.29 -13.29
N LEU A 231 13.18 -4.21 -14.26
CA LEU A 231 13.01 -3.87 -15.67
C LEU A 231 11.69 -3.14 -15.94
N VAL A 232 10.59 -3.63 -15.36
CA VAL A 232 9.26 -3.00 -15.52
C VAL A 232 9.26 -1.58 -14.94
N LEU A 233 9.86 -1.38 -13.77
CA LEU A 233 9.98 -0.06 -13.17
C LEU A 233 10.80 0.89 -14.05
N ASP A 234 11.89 0.42 -14.67
CA ASP A 234 12.73 1.22 -15.55
C ASP A 234 12.03 1.61 -16.85
N ILE A 235 11.31 0.66 -17.47
CA ILE A 235 10.47 0.91 -18.65
C ILE A 235 9.44 2.02 -18.36
N LEU A 236 8.71 1.88 -17.25
CA LEU A 236 7.66 2.84 -16.88
C LEU A 236 8.24 4.19 -16.47
N HIS A 237 9.33 4.21 -15.72
CA HIS A 237 9.97 5.45 -15.28
C HIS A 237 10.56 6.23 -16.44
N SER A 238 11.19 5.56 -17.40
CA SER A 238 11.74 6.19 -18.60
C SER A 238 10.64 6.76 -19.51
N ALA A 239 9.52 6.05 -19.64
CA ALA A 239 8.41 6.48 -20.48
C ALA A 239 7.61 7.65 -19.87
N TYR A 240 7.25 7.57 -18.59
CA TYR A 240 6.29 8.51 -17.97
C TYR A 240 6.80 9.27 -16.74
N VAL A 241 7.93 8.86 -16.17
CA VAL A 241 8.45 9.31 -14.86
C VAL A 241 7.46 8.98 -13.72
N ILE A 242 7.83 8.04 -12.86
CA ILE A 242 6.99 7.65 -11.71
C ILE A 242 6.83 8.84 -10.75
N GLY A 243 5.59 9.14 -10.37
CA GLY A 243 5.25 10.28 -9.51
C GLY A 243 4.90 11.56 -10.28
N SER A 244 4.98 11.55 -11.62
CA SER A 244 4.48 12.63 -12.47
C SER A 244 2.94 12.63 -12.54
N PRO A 245 2.31 13.70 -13.07
CA PRO A 245 0.86 13.69 -13.32
C PRO A 245 0.42 12.55 -14.24
N THR A 246 1.26 12.16 -15.23
CA THR A 246 0.97 11.09 -16.18
C THR A 246 1.11 9.70 -15.57
N LEU A 247 1.95 9.52 -14.55
CA LEU A 247 2.08 8.27 -13.79
C LEU A 247 2.14 8.57 -12.30
N SER A 248 1.00 8.94 -11.74
CA SER A 248 0.89 9.29 -10.33
C SER A 248 1.25 8.09 -9.44
N ALA A 249 2.02 8.32 -8.37
CA ALA A 249 2.39 7.30 -7.38
C ALA A 249 1.83 7.61 -5.98
N PRO A 250 0.50 7.59 -5.78
CA PRO A 250 -0.17 7.86 -4.50
C PRO A 250 0.45 7.18 -3.28
N GLN A 251 0.68 5.87 -3.37
CA GLN A 251 1.13 5.06 -2.25
C GLN A 251 2.57 5.39 -1.88
N ALA A 252 3.47 5.49 -2.87
CA ALA A 252 4.85 5.91 -2.64
C ALA A 252 4.90 7.31 -2.01
N THR A 253 4.01 8.20 -2.46
CA THR A 253 3.95 9.56 -1.94
C THR A 253 3.44 9.61 -0.49
N LEU A 254 2.46 8.77 -0.12
CA LEU A 254 2.05 8.60 1.28
C LEU A 254 3.22 8.11 2.14
N MET A 255 3.94 7.08 1.69
CA MET A 255 5.06 6.51 2.44
C MET A 255 6.18 7.56 2.62
N LYS A 256 6.50 8.32 1.57
CA LYS A 256 7.43 9.45 1.62
C LYS A 256 6.97 10.51 2.62
N SER A 257 5.71 10.93 2.55
CA SER A 257 5.19 12.01 3.41
C SER A 257 5.20 11.64 4.90
N VAL A 258 4.94 10.37 5.23
CA VAL A 258 5.06 9.88 6.61
C VAL A 258 6.51 9.90 7.08
N ALA A 259 7.46 9.44 6.25
CA ALA A 259 8.88 9.45 6.58
C ALA A 259 9.42 10.89 6.70
N ASP A 260 9.25 11.71 5.67
CA ASP A 260 9.65 13.13 5.65
C ASP A 260 8.99 13.90 6.80
N GLY A 261 7.73 13.59 7.11
CA GLY A 261 6.98 14.09 8.27
C GLY A 261 7.78 14.09 9.57
N VAL A 262 8.56 13.04 9.79
CA VAL A 262 9.37 12.85 10.99
C VAL A 262 10.67 13.66 10.96
N PHE A 263 11.28 13.86 9.79
CA PHE A 263 12.61 14.48 9.67
C PHE A 263 12.61 15.98 9.30
N SER A 264 11.57 16.47 8.63
CA SER A 264 11.69 17.67 7.78
C SER A 264 11.84 19.00 8.54
N GLY A 265 11.30 19.16 9.75
CA GLY A 265 11.35 20.41 10.53
C GLY A 265 10.62 21.64 9.91
N ASN A 266 10.56 21.75 8.58
CA ASN A 266 10.04 22.86 7.77
C ASN A 266 8.64 22.61 7.19
N LEU A 267 7.91 21.63 7.72
CA LEU A 267 6.53 21.42 7.30
C LEU A 267 5.66 22.63 7.69
N PRO A 268 4.65 23.00 6.89
CA PRO A 268 3.71 24.05 7.27
C PRO A 268 2.81 23.53 8.40
N TRP A 269 3.33 23.58 9.63
CA TRP A 269 2.77 22.95 10.83
C TRP A 269 1.34 23.40 11.13
N GLY A 270 0.93 24.58 10.67
CA GLY A 270 -0.47 25.01 10.71
C GLY A 270 -1.40 24.04 9.99
N PHE A 271 -1.12 23.75 8.72
CA PHE A 271 -1.92 22.79 7.93
C PHE A 271 -1.76 21.36 8.43
N VAL A 272 -0.56 20.94 8.83
CA VAL A 272 -0.33 19.61 9.39
C VAL A 272 -1.14 19.40 10.68
N SER A 273 -1.15 20.38 11.59
CA SER A 273 -1.88 20.32 12.85
C SER A 273 -3.40 20.25 12.63
N ILE A 274 -3.92 21.03 11.67
CA ILE A 274 -5.35 20.94 11.30
C ILE A 274 -5.66 19.54 10.73
N GLY A 275 -4.78 19.00 9.89
CA GLY A 275 -4.89 17.63 9.38
C GLY A 275 -4.92 16.58 10.48
N ALA A 276 -4.06 16.73 11.50
CA ALA A 276 -4.03 15.87 12.67
C ALA A 276 -5.34 15.92 13.45
N VAL A 277 -5.91 17.12 13.67
CA VAL A 277 -7.22 17.30 14.31
C VAL A 277 -8.33 16.62 13.50
N ILE A 278 -8.34 16.80 12.17
CA ILE A 278 -9.29 16.11 11.28
C ILE A 278 -9.18 14.60 11.46
N ALA A 279 -7.96 14.04 11.49
CA ALA A 279 -7.77 12.60 11.71
C ALA A 279 -8.29 12.12 13.07
N VAL A 280 -8.06 12.87 14.15
CA VAL A 280 -8.61 12.54 15.48
C VAL A 280 -10.13 12.49 15.44
N ILE A 281 -10.79 13.48 14.82
CA ILE A 281 -12.25 13.51 14.66
C ILE A 281 -12.72 12.28 13.87
N LEU A 282 -12.07 11.96 12.75
CA LEU A 282 -12.40 10.80 11.93
C LEU A 282 -12.23 9.47 12.68
N ILE A 283 -11.18 9.35 13.51
CA ILE A 283 -10.96 8.17 14.37
C ILE A 283 -12.10 8.01 15.38
N LEU A 284 -12.50 9.10 16.04
CA LEU A 284 -13.61 9.08 16.99
C LEU A 284 -14.93 8.69 16.33
N MET A 285 -15.18 9.21 15.12
CA MET A 285 -16.35 8.84 14.32
C MET A 285 -16.32 7.36 13.91
N ASP A 286 -15.18 6.85 13.46
CA ASP A 286 -15.01 5.44 13.10
C ASP A 286 -15.23 4.52 14.29
N LEU A 287 -14.65 4.84 15.44
CA LEU A 287 -14.86 4.10 16.70
C LEU A 287 -16.32 4.10 17.12
N ARG A 288 -17.01 5.23 17.01
CA ARG A 288 -18.44 5.32 17.30
C ARG A 288 -19.25 4.40 16.39
N GLN A 289 -18.97 4.41 15.09
CA GLN A 289 -19.63 3.52 14.15
C GLN A 289 -19.33 2.05 14.41
N GLU A 290 -18.15 1.74 14.95
CA GLU A 290 -17.72 0.37 15.26
C GLU A 290 -18.56 -0.17 16.41
N LYS A 291 -18.69 0.66 17.46
CA LYS A 291 -19.48 0.34 18.65
C LYS A 291 -20.98 0.19 18.36
N ILE A 292 -21.50 0.92 17.37
CA ILE A 292 -22.92 0.84 16.99
C ILE A 292 -23.18 -0.32 16.01
N GLY A 293 -22.13 -1.03 15.55
CA GLY A 293 -22.28 -2.12 14.59
C GLY A 293 -22.70 -1.64 13.20
N SER A 294 -22.36 -0.39 12.84
CA SER A 294 -22.68 0.18 11.54
C SER A 294 -21.86 -0.49 10.44
N ASP A 295 -22.53 -0.91 9.36
CA ASP A 295 -21.87 -1.35 8.13
C ASP A 295 -21.08 -0.21 7.45
N PHE A 296 -21.42 1.04 7.74
CA PHE A 296 -20.67 2.21 7.28
C PHE A 296 -19.48 2.46 8.21
N ARG A 297 -18.26 2.39 7.65
CA ARG A 297 -16.99 2.60 8.36
C ARG A 297 -16.28 3.82 7.77
N ILE A 298 -15.47 4.52 8.58
CA ILE A 298 -14.68 5.68 8.11
C ILE A 298 -13.21 5.43 8.44
N PRO A 299 -12.51 4.59 7.65
CA PRO A 299 -11.09 4.35 7.89
C PRO A 299 -10.30 5.64 7.70
N VAL A 300 -9.66 6.12 8.78
CA VAL A 300 -8.94 7.41 8.81
C VAL A 300 -7.89 7.51 7.70
N LEU A 301 -7.12 6.46 7.44
CA LEU A 301 -6.10 6.44 6.39
C LEU A 301 -6.71 6.61 4.98
N ALA A 302 -7.86 5.98 4.72
CA ALA A 302 -8.52 6.08 3.43
C ALA A 302 -9.06 7.50 3.18
N VAL A 303 -9.46 8.21 4.24
CA VAL A 303 -9.86 9.63 4.14
C VAL A 303 -8.62 10.52 4.01
N ALA A 304 -7.58 10.30 4.82
CA ALA A 304 -6.33 11.06 4.76
C ALA A 304 -5.65 10.99 3.38
N VAL A 305 -5.60 9.79 2.78
CA VAL A 305 -5.19 9.58 1.39
C VAL A 305 -6.05 10.38 0.44
N GLY A 306 -7.37 10.37 0.63
CA GLY A 306 -8.29 11.18 -0.17
C GLY A 306 -8.03 12.68 -0.10
N ILE A 307 -7.65 13.22 1.06
CA ILE A 307 -7.30 14.65 1.24
C ILE A 307 -6.04 14.98 0.44
N TYR A 308 -5.10 14.04 0.38
CA TYR A 308 -3.81 14.21 -0.27
C TYR A 308 -3.82 13.98 -1.78
N LEU A 309 -4.75 13.17 -2.31
CA LEU A 309 -4.79 12.80 -3.71
C LEU A 309 -5.63 13.76 -4.55
N PRO A 310 -5.29 13.90 -5.85
CA PRO A 310 -6.14 14.59 -6.81
C PRO A 310 -7.56 14.04 -6.78
N ILE A 311 -8.56 14.92 -6.82
CA ILE A 311 -9.97 14.49 -6.81
C ILE A 311 -10.29 13.57 -8.01
N GLU A 312 -9.60 13.78 -9.12
CA GLU A 312 -9.65 12.98 -10.35
C GLU A 312 -9.35 11.48 -10.12
N LEU A 313 -8.49 11.14 -9.15
CA LEU A 313 -8.23 9.74 -8.80
C LEU A 313 -9.30 9.17 -7.86
N THR A 314 -9.94 10.02 -7.06
CA THR A 314 -10.89 9.58 -6.03
C THR A 314 -12.30 9.32 -6.56
N VAL A 315 -12.70 10.03 -7.61
CA VAL A 315 -14.05 9.93 -8.21
C VAL A 315 -14.26 8.60 -8.92
N PRO A 316 -13.36 8.09 -9.78
CA PRO A 316 -13.53 6.77 -10.41
C PRO A 316 -13.64 5.63 -9.39
N ILE A 317 -12.83 5.68 -8.31
CA ILE A 317 -12.90 4.73 -7.20
C ILE A 317 -14.30 4.76 -6.56
N PHE A 318 -14.85 5.95 -6.35
CA PHE A 318 -16.20 6.11 -5.82
C PHE A 318 -17.28 5.56 -6.75
N ILE A 319 -17.20 5.85 -8.04
CA ILE A 319 -18.13 5.34 -9.05
C ILE A 319 -18.09 3.80 -9.06
N GLY A 320 -16.91 3.19 -9.06
CA GLY A 320 -16.76 1.74 -8.96
C GLY A 320 -17.40 1.16 -7.69
N GLY A 321 -17.21 1.81 -6.55
CA GLY A 321 -17.87 1.45 -5.28
C GLY A 321 -19.39 1.56 -5.33
N MET A 322 -19.93 2.61 -5.96
CA MET A 322 -21.38 2.79 -6.16
C MET A 322 -21.95 1.70 -7.06
N ILE A 323 -21.28 1.36 -8.16
CA ILE A 323 -21.71 0.28 -9.07
C ILE A 323 -21.78 -1.04 -8.31
N ASN A 324 -20.77 -1.36 -7.49
CA ASN A 324 -20.78 -2.54 -6.65
C ASN A 324 -21.95 -2.52 -5.65
N HIS A 325 -22.18 -1.39 -4.97
CA HIS A 325 -23.26 -1.23 -4.00
C HIS A 325 -24.67 -1.41 -4.62
N PHE A 326 -24.92 -0.77 -5.77
CA PHE A 326 -26.18 -0.93 -6.48
C PHE A 326 -26.33 -2.32 -7.10
N GLY A 327 -25.22 -2.94 -7.54
CA GLY A 327 -25.17 -4.34 -7.95
C GLY A 327 -25.68 -5.28 -6.86
N LYS A 328 -25.23 -5.11 -5.62
CA LYS A 328 -25.72 -5.88 -4.45
C LYS A 328 -27.21 -5.69 -4.21
N LYS A 329 -27.71 -4.45 -4.27
CA LYS A 329 -29.13 -4.14 -4.11
C LYS A 329 -30.03 -4.70 -5.22
N SER A 330 -29.47 -4.99 -6.40
CA SER A 330 -30.23 -5.56 -7.52
C SER A 330 -30.50 -7.07 -7.41
N GLY A 331 -30.07 -7.72 -6.33
CA GLY A 331 -30.27 -9.16 -6.11
C GLY A 331 -29.25 -10.05 -6.82
N ALA A 332 -28.08 -9.52 -7.17
CA ALA A 332 -26.96 -10.32 -7.66
C ALA A 332 -26.51 -11.29 -6.55
N GLY A 333 -26.65 -12.61 -6.76
CA GLY A 333 -26.17 -13.62 -5.82
C GLY A 333 -24.63 -13.62 -5.70
N GLU A 334 -24.09 -14.23 -4.64
CA GLU A 334 -22.64 -14.26 -4.35
C GLU A 334 -21.77 -14.69 -5.54
N ALA A 335 -22.24 -15.64 -6.35
CA ALA A 335 -21.52 -16.09 -7.54
C ALA A 335 -21.30 -14.97 -8.58
N ARG A 336 -22.26 -14.04 -8.71
CA ARG A 336 -22.16 -12.88 -9.61
C ARG A 336 -21.29 -11.79 -9.04
N GLU A 337 -21.33 -11.60 -7.72
CA GLU A 337 -20.39 -10.70 -7.04
C GLU A 337 -18.95 -11.16 -7.28
N LYS A 338 -18.66 -12.44 -7.07
CA LYS A 338 -17.34 -13.02 -7.35
C LYS A 338 -16.95 -12.85 -8.83
N LYS A 339 -17.89 -13.05 -9.77
CA LYS A 339 -17.64 -12.84 -11.20
C LYS A 339 -17.34 -11.38 -11.55
N GLY A 340 -18.07 -10.44 -10.97
CA GLY A 340 -17.82 -9.00 -11.13
C GLY A 340 -16.47 -8.59 -10.58
N LEU A 341 -16.11 -9.09 -9.39
CA LEU A 341 -14.81 -8.86 -8.77
C LEU A 341 -13.66 -9.41 -9.64
N LEU A 342 -13.82 -10.63 -10.17
CA LEU A 342 -12.84 -11.24 -11.09
C LEU A 342 -12.67 -10.42 -12.38
N LEU A 343 -13.76 -9.93 -12.96
CA LEU A 343 -13.69 -9.07 -14.16
C LEU A 343 -13.00 -7.74 -13.88
N ALA A 344 -13.35 -7.09 -12.77
CA ALA A 344 -12.70 -5.84 -12.37
C ALA A 344 -11.19 -6.05 -12.11
N SER A 345 -10.81 -7.13 -11.42
CA SER A 345 -9.41 -7.49 -11.21
C SER A 345 -8.68 -7.77 -12.52
N GLY A 346 -9.33 -8.44 -13.47
CA GLY A 346 -8.80 -8.66 -14.81
C GLY A 346 -8.59 -7.37 -15.59
N LEU A 347 -9.51 -6.40 -15.50
CA LEU A 347 -9.36 -5.08 -16.13
C LEU A 347 -8.22 -4.27 -15.53
N ILE A 348 -8.05 -4.28 -14.20
CA ILE A 348 -6.92 -3.61 -13.51
C ILE A 348 -5.59 -4.22 -13.97
N THR A 349 -5.52 -5.56 -14.01
CA THR A 349 -4.31 -6.26 -14.47
C THR A 349 -4.03 -5.99 -15.95
N GLY A 350 -5.08 -6.00 -16.78
CA GLY A 350 -5.00 -5.74 -18.21
C GLY A 350 -4.55 -4.31 -18.53
N GLU A 351 -5.04 -3.32 -17.79
CA GLU A 351 -4.57 -1.93 -17.88
C GLU A 351 -3.07 -1.84 -17.56
N ALA A 352 -2.62 -2.44 -16.45
CA ALA A 352 -1.21 -2.43 -16.08
C ALA A 352 -0.31 -3.10 -17.14
N LEU A 353 -0.73 -4.27 -17.66
CA LEU A 353 -0.02 -4.96 -18.74
C LEU A 353 0.01 -4.13 -20.03
N MET A 354 -1.12 -3.54 -20.42
CA MET A 354 -1.17 -2.68 -21.60
C MET A 354 -0.31 -1.43 -21.42
N GLY A 355 -0.28 -0.84 -20.22
CA GLY A 355 0.59 0.29 -19.89
C GLY A 355 2.07 -0.03 -20.11
N ILE A 356 2.51 -1.23 -19.72
CA ILE A 356 3.88 -1.71 -20.01
C ILE A 356 4.09 -1.87 -21.51
N LEU A 357 3.13 -2.45 -22.25
CA LEU A 357 3.23 -2.61 -23.71
C LEU A 357 3.28 -1.26 -24.45
N VAL A 358 2.55 -0.26 -23.97
CA VAL A 358 2.56 1.10 -24.53
C VAL A 358 3.87 1.84 -24.20
N ALA A 359 4.42 1.62 -23.00
CA ALA A 359 5.68 2.19 -22.57
C ALA A 359 6.90 1.56 -23.27
N LEU A 360 6.82 0.28 -23.65
CA LEU A 360 7.96 -0.46 -24.19
C LEU A 360 8.55 0.16 -25.47
N PRO A 361 7.79 0.57 -26.49
CA PRO A 361 8.34 1.27 -27.65
C PRO A 361 9.01 2.61 -27.31
N ILE A 362 8.44 3.36 -26.36
CA ILE A 362 9.02 4.63 -25.87
C ILE A 362 10.37 4.36 -25.22
N PHE A 363 10.44 3.32 -24.38
CA PHE A 363 11.67 2.89 -23.72
C PHE A 363 12.74 2.44 -24.72
N LEU A 364 12.39 1.57 -25.68
CA LEU A 364 13.33 1.03 -26.65
C LEU A 364 13.88 2.08 -27.63
N THR A 365 13.07 3.08 -27.98
CA THR A 365 13.46 4.12 -28.95
C THR A 365 14.00 5.38 -28.31
N GLY A 366 13.77 5.58 -27.01
CA GLY A 366 14.05 6.84 -26.31
C GLY A 366 13.18 8.01 -26.76
N ASN A 367 12.22 7.79 -27.66
CA ASN A 367 11.33 8.83 -28.19
C ASN A 367 10.01 8.83 -27.42
N LYS A 368 9.75 9.89 -26.65
CA LYS A 368 8.49 10.08 -25.90
C LYS A 368 7.27 10.25 -26.82
N ASP A 369 7.50 10.73 -28.04
CA ASP A 369 6.47 10.96 -29.05
C ASP A 369 6.39 9.80 -30.06
N TRP A 370 6.76 8.58 -29.63
CA TRP A 370 6.72 7.40 -30.50
C TRP A 370 5.31 7.10 -31.03
N TRP A 371 4.28 7.35 -30.22
CA TRP A 371 2.89 7.15 -30.61
C TRP A 371 2.35 8.36 -31.39
N PRO A 372 1.69 8.16 -32.55
CA PRO A 372 1.16 9.27 -33.33
C PRO A 372 0.01 9.98 -32.61
N SER A 373 0.05 11.31 -32.59
CA SER A 373 -1.05 12.14 -32.07
C SER A 373 -2.19 12.23 -33.08
N ILE A 374 -3.23 11.40 -32.90
CA ILE A 374 -4.42 11.43 -33.76
C ILE A 374 -5.45 12.39 -33.14
N HIS A 375 -5.73 13.50 -33.83
CA HIS A 375 -6.71 14.50 -33.40
C HIS A 375 -8.14 14.10 -33.85
N GLY A 376 -9.16 14.58 -33.14
CA GLY A 376 -10.58 14.37 -33.51
C GLY A 376 -11.29 13.19 -32.86
N PHE A 377 -10.60 12.37 -32.06
CA PHE A 377 -11.19 11.22 -31.34
C PHE A 377 -11.38 11.46 -29.83
N SER A 378 -11.50 12.71 -29.38
CA SER A 378 -11.63 13.04 -27.95
C SER A 378 -12.84 12.37 -27.27
N LEU A 379 -13.91 12.10 -28.03
CA LEU A 379 -15.10 11.40 -27.53
C LEU A 379 -14.95 9.87 -27.49
N LEU A 380 -13.97 9.28 -28.18
CA LEU A 380 -13.83 7.83 -28.28
C LEU A 380 -13.45 7.23 -26.92
N GLY A 381 -12.55 7.86 -26.17
CA GLY A 381 -12.19 7.45 -24.81
C GLY A 381 -13.42 7.41 -23.86
N PRO A 382 -14.17 8.51 -23.70
CA PRO A 382 -15.40 8.53 -22.91
C PRO A 382 -16.44 7.51 -23.36
N ILE A 383 -16.66 7.32 -24.67
CA ILE A 383 -17.61 6.34 -25.20
C ILE A 383 -17.19 4.91 -24.83
N VAL A 384 -15.91 4.56 -25.01
CA VAL A 384 -15.37 3.25 -24.63
C VAL A 384 -15.50 3.04 -23.12
N PHE A 385 -15.17 4.05 -22.32
CA PHE A 385 -15.29 4.00 -20.86
C PHE A 385 -16.73 3.72 -20.41
N ILE A 386 -17.71 4.49 -20.91
CA ILE A 386 -19.14 4.28 -20.61
C ILE A 386 -19.60 2.89 -21.09
N SER A 387 -19.11 2.44 -22.25
CA SER A 387 -19.44 1.11 -22.80
C SER A 387 -18.90 -0.01 -21.92
N VAL A 388 -17.67 0.11 -21.40
CA VAL A 388 -17.07 -0.85 -20.46
C VAL A 388 -17.84 -0.86 -19.14
N ILE A 389 -18.24 0.31 -18.61
CA ILE A 389 -19.09 0.39 -17.41
C ILE A 389 -20.43 -0.32 -17.65
N GLY A 390 -21.09 -0.04 -18.78
CA GLY A 390 -22.35 -0.67 -19.15
C GLY A 390 -22.21 -2.19 -19.34
N TRP A 391 -21.10 -2.64 -19.90
CA TRP A 391 -20.78 -4.06 -20.04
C TRP A 391 -20.57 -4.72 -18.68
N LEU A 392 -19.78 -4.15 -17.78
CA LEU A 392 -19.58 -4.64 -16.41
C LEU A 392 -20.91 -4.74 -15.65
N TYR A 393 -21.72 -3.68 -15.70
CA TYR A 393 -23.03 -3.68 -15.06
C TYR A 393 -23.93 -4.80 -15.62
N LYS A 394 -23.98 -4.96 -16.94
CA LYS A 394 -24.76 -6.04 -17.58
C LYS A 394 -24.26 -7.42 -17.18
N VAL A 395 -22.95 -7.66 -17.11
CA VAL A 395 -22.43 -8.99 -16.74
C VAL A 395 -22.78 -9.35 -15.30
N VAL A 396 -22.85 -8.38 -14.40
CA VAL A 396 -23.22 -8.59 -13.00
C VAL A 396 -24.74 -8.69 -12.79
N THR A 397 -25.55 -8.06 -13.66
CA THR A 397 -27.02 -7.99 -13.49
C THR A 397 -27.85 -8.91 -14.37
N LYS A 398 -27.34 -9.35 -15.53
CA LYS A 398 -28.11 -10.18 -16.48
C LYS A 398 -28.42 -11.56 -15.86
N LYS A 399 -29.70 -11.90 -15.82
CA LYS A 399 -30.23 -13.15 -15.25
C LYS A 399 -29.73 -14.40 -15.96
#